data_AF-A0A1V5PA03-F1
#
_entry.id   AF-A0A1V5PA03-F1
#
_cell.length_a   1.000
_cell.length_b   1.000
_cell.length_c   1.000
_cell.angle_alpha   90.00
_cell.angle_beta   90.00
_cell.angle_gamma   90.00
#
_symmetry.space_group_name_H-M   'P 1'
#
loop_
_entity.id
_entity.type
_entity.pdbx_description
1 polymer ?
#
loop_
_entity_poly.entity_id
_entity_poly.type
_entity_poly.pdbx_seq_one_letter_code
_entity_poly.pdbx_strand_id
1 'polypeptide(L)'
;MAEIPSILLKIAQLLEDCDYADHKKIVCLKQWANDLLSTSSEHAELETLAAIQGVIAGMNSLSDIYLSPPACSSTPKSEANQMLSKLIIDLDRCVRRKLGL
;
A
#
# COMPACT_ATOMS: atom_id res chain seq x y z
N MET A 1 11.76 -12.83 -0.77
CA MET A 1 11.68 -11.83 0.31
C MET A 1 11.28 -10.42 -0.16
N ALA A 2 10.85 -10.18 -1.41
CA ALA A 2 10.61 -8.82 -1.94
C ALA A 2 9.14 -8.49 -2.30
N GLU A 3 8.17 -9.28 -1.85
CA GLU A 3 6.77 -9.09 -2.28
C GLU A 3 6.12 -7.85 -1.64
N ILE A 4 6.34 -7.62 -0.34
CA ILE A 4 5.71 -6.53 0.41
C ILE A 4 6.19 -5.14 -0.08
N PRO A 5 7.51 -4.86 -0.18
CA PRO A 5 7.97 -3.57 -0.69
C PRO A 5 7.47 -3.26 -2.11
N SER A 6 7.42 -4.28 -2.98
CA SER A 6 6.93 -4.13 -4.36
C SER A 6 5.44 -3.74 -4.40
N ILE A 7 4.61 -4.38 -3.58
CA ILE A 7 3.18 -4.08 -3.49
C ILE A 7 2.96 -2.66 -2.94
N LEU A 8 3.69 -2.26 -1.90
CA LEU A 8 3.62 -0.90 -1.33
C LEU A 8 3.93 0.18 -2.36
N LEU A 9 5.02 0.01 -3.13
CA LEU A 9 5.40 0.95 -4.19
C LEU A 9 4.35 1.03 -5.30
N LYS A 10 3.75 -0.10 -5.69
CA LYS A 10 2.66 -0.12 -6.69
C LYS A 10 1.41 0.60 -6.20
N ILE A 11 1.03 0.41 -4.93
CA ILE A 11 -0.07 1.17 -4.33
C ILE A 11 0.25 2.65 -4.36
N ALA A 12 1.44 3.06 -3.89
CA ALA A 12 1.83 4.47 -3.88
C ALA A 12 1.80 5.10 -5.29
N GLN A 13 2.31 4.40 -6.30
CA GLN A 13 2.26 4.86 -7.69
C GLN A 13 0.83 5.03 -8.18
N LEU A 14 -0.05 4.05 -7.92
CA LEU A 14 -1.44 4.11 -8.35
C LEU A 14 -2.20 5.26 -7.66
N LEU A 15 -1.90 5.54 -6.40
CA LEU A 15 -2.45 6.69 -5.67
C LEU A 15 -1.95 8.02 -6.26
N GLU A 16 -0.68 8.11 -6.67
CA GLU A 16 -0.13 9.29 -7.35
C GLU A 16 -0.75 9.51 -8.74
N ASP A 17 -0.82 8.45 -9.55
CA ASP A 17 -1.43 8.50 -10.89
C ASP A 17 -2.91 8.88 -10.82
N CYS A 18 -3.55 8.59 -9.69
CA CYS A 18 -4.94 8.88 -9.41
C CYS A 18 -5.18 10.17 -8.59
N ASP A 19 -4.17 11.02 -8.44
CA ASP A 19 -4.26 12.32 -7.73
C ASP A 19 -4.92 12.20 -6.35
N TYR A 20 -4.55 11.15 -5.61
CA TYR A 20 -5.11 10.88 -4.29
C TYR A 20 -4.70 11.99 -3.31
N ALA A 21 -5.69 12.60 -2.66
CA ALA A 21 -5.52 13.83 -1.88
C ALA A 21 -4.57 13.71 -0.68
N ASP A 22 -4.38 12.51 -0.13
CA ASP A 22 -3.50 12.29 1.02
C ASP A 22 -2.10 11.87 0.58
N HIS A 23 -1.31 12.87 0.18
CA HIS A 23 0.11 12.67 -0.16
C HIS A 23 0.96 12.15 0.99
N LYS A 24 0.55 12.34 2.25
CA LYS A 24 1.32 11.81 3.39
C LYS A 24 1.26 10.28 3.40
N LYS A 25 0.09 9.69 3.13
CA LYS A 25 -0.05 8.24 2.96
C LYS A 25 0.87 7.71 1.85
N ILE A 26 0.92 8.39 0.71
CA ILE A 26 1.81 8.02 -0.42
C ILE A 26 3.28 8.00 0.01
N VAL A 27 3.74 9.05 0.70
CA VAL A 27 5.11 9.13 1.21
C VAL A 27 5.39 8.02 2.22
N CYS A 28 4.48 7.76 3.16
CA CYS A 28 4.62 6.67 4.13
C CYS A 28 4.75 5.29 3.46
N LEU A 29 3.94 5.01 2.43
CA LEU A 29 4.02 3.74 1.68
C LEU A 29 5.39 3.56 1.01
N LYS A 30 5.93 4.63 0.40
CA LYS A 30 7.27 4.63 -0.19
C LYS A 30 8.36 4.46 0.86
N GLN A 31 8.22 5.13 2.00
CA GLN A 31 9.15 5.03 3.13
C GLN A 31 9.22 3.60 3.67
N TRP A 32 8.08 2.98 3.98
CA TRP A 32 8.05 1.59 4.46
C TRP A 32 8.62 0.59 3.45
N ALA A 33 8.38 0.80 2.16
CA ALA A 33 8.99 -0.04 1.14
C ALA A 33 10.51 0.05 1.17
N ASN A 34 11.07 1.26 1.29
CA ASN A 34 12.51 1.46 1.43
C ASN A 34 13.03 0.86 2.74
N ASP A 35 12.38 1.14 3.86
CA ASP A 35 12.78 0.64 5.18
C ASP A 35 12.86 -0.89 5.18
N LEU A 36 11.88 -1.59 4.58
CA LEU A 36 11.89 -3.05 4.42
C LEU A 36 12.99 -3.56 3.48
N LEU A 37 13.40 -2.77 2.48
CA LEU A 37 14.48 -3.15 1.56
C LEU A 37 15.87 -2.95 2.17
N SER A 38 16.04 -1.93 3.01
CA SER A 38 17.32 -1.58 3.66
C SER A 38 17.51 -2.21 5.04
N THR A 39 16.45 -2.74 5.66
CA THR A 39 16.50 -3.35 6.99
C THR A 39 17.14 -4.73 6.95
N SER A 40 18.16 -4.93 7.79
CA SER A 40 18.72 -6.26 8.09
C SER A 40 18.28 -6.79 9.46
N SER A 41 17.53 -6.00 10.23
CA SER A 41 17.03 -6.35 11.57
C SER A 41 15.61 -6.91 11.48
N GLU A 42 15.45 -8.17 11.90
CA GLU A 42 14.13 -8.83 11.98
C GLU A 42 13.15 -8.05 12.87
N HIS A 43 13.65 -7.43 13.94
CA HIS A 43 12.81 -6.62 14.83
C HIS A 43 12.24 -5.38 14.13
N ALA A 44 13.08 -4.66 13.37
CA ALA A 44 12.64 -3.48 12.63
C ALA A 44 11.73 -3.85 11.44
N GLU A 45 11.94 -5.02 10.83
CA GLU A 45 11.03 -5.56 9.82
C GLU A 45 9.64 -5.78 10.45
N LEU A 46 9.56 -6.41 11.62
CA LEU A 46 8.30 -6.67 12.32
C LEU A 46 7.57 -5.39 12.73
N GLU A 47 8.27 -4.37 13.24
CA GLU A 47 7.66 -3.07 13.54
C GLU A 47 7.05 -2.40 12.31
N THR A 48 7.78 -2.45 11.18
CA THR A 48 7.30 -1.91 9.91
C THR A 48 6.07 -2.69 9.41
N LEU A 49 6.07 -4.01 9.52
CA LEU A 49 4.93 -4.86 9.16
C LEU A 49 3.69 -4.58 10.01
N ALA A 50 3.85 -4.35 11.32
CA ALA A 50 2.75 -3.98 12.21
C ALA A 50 2.15 -2.60 11.84
N ALA A 51 3.01 -1.62 11.52
CA ALA A 51 2.57 -0.31 11.06
C ALA A 51 1.78 -0.41 9.73
N ILE A 52 2.27 -1.22 8.78
CA ILE A 52 1.57 -1.50 7.52
C ILE A 52 0.19 -2.13 7.79
N GLN A 53 0.11 -3.11 8.70
CA GLN A 53 -1.16 -3.76 9.05
C GLN A 53 -2.20 -2.76 9.59
N GLY A 54 -1.77 -1.80 10.42
CA GLY A 54 -2.63 -0.73 10.92
C GLY A 54 -3.21 0.13 9.80
N VAL A 55 -2.41 0.43 8.78
CA VAL A 55 -2.87 1.20 7.61
C VAL A 55 -3.76 0.39 6.69
N ILE A 56 -3.49 -0.90 6.47
CA ILE A 56 -4.40 -1.79 5.72
C ILE A 56 -5.78 -1.81 6.37
N ALA A 57 -5.84 -1.92 7.70
CA ALA A 57 -7.11 -1.89 8.43
C ALA A 57 -7.86 -0.57 8.22
N GLY A 58 -7.15 0.56 8.20
CA GLY A 58 -7.73 1.87 7.87
C GLY A 58 -8.16 2.01 6.41
N MET A 59 -7.37 1.48 5.47
CA MET A 59 -7.66 1.52 4.04
C MET A 59 -8.85 0.63 3.68
N ASN A 60 -9.18 -0.42 4.44
CA ASN A 60 -10.38 -1.23 4.20
C ASN A 60 -11.70 -0.50 4.50
N SER A 61 -11.67 0.75 5.00
CA SER A 61 -12.85 1.59 5.04
C SER A 61 -13.24 2.00 3.62
N LEU A 62 -14.49 1.71 3.21
CA LEU A 62 -15.02 2.00 1.87
C LEU A 62 -14.75 3.45 1.41
N SER A 63 -14.65 4.43 2.31
CA SER A 63 -14.33 5.82 1.98
C SER A 63 -12.89 6.07 1.54
N ASP A 64 -11.93 5.24 1.97
CA ASP A 64 -10.50 5.41 1.70
C ASP A 64 -10.02 4.63 0.46
N ILE A 65 -10.78 3.63 0.01
CA ILE A 65 -10.43 2.78 -1.15
C ILE A 65 -10.83 3.45 -2.47
N TYR A 66 -11.87 4.28 -2.48
CA TYR A 66 -12.37 4.85 -3.73
C TYR A 66 -11.56 6.07 -4.14
N LEU A 67 -10.73 5.88 -5.16
CA LEU A 67 -10.03 6.94 -5.85
C LEU A 67 -11.05 7.90 -6.48
N SER A 68 -10.86 9.19 -6.23
CA SER A 68 -11.48 10.24 -7.05
C SER A 68 -10.85 10.17 -8.45
N PRO A 69 -11.64 10.31 -9.53
CA PRO A 69 -11.05 10.31 -10.86
C PRO A 69 -10.15 11.56 -11.00
N PRO A 70 -8.91 11.42 -11.47
CA PRO A 70 -8.13 12.58 -11.89
C PRO A 70 -8.74 13.14 -13.17
N ALA A 71 -8.46 14.42 -13.43
CA ALA A 71 -8.71 15.01 -14.73
C ALA A 71 -7.82 14.42 -15.87
N CYS A 72 -6.82 13.57 -15.55
CA CYS A 72 -5.78 13.15 -16.49
C CYS A 72 -5.32 11.68 -16.45
N SER A 73 -5.96 10.73 -15.71
CA SER A 73 -5.49 9.33 -15.77
C SER A 73 -5.91 8.64 -17.06
N SER A 74 -4.95 8.01 -17.75
CA SER A 74 -5.20 7.09 -18.86
C SER A 74 -5.91 5.80 -18.42
N THR A 75 -5.91 5.51 -17.12
CA THR A 75 -6.55 4.35 -16.51
C THR A 75 -7.96 4.71 -16.06
N PRO A 76 -9.01 3.98 -16.49
CA PRO A 76 -10.38 4.18 -16.02
C PRO A 76 -10.49 4.02 -14.49
N LYS A 77 -11.25 4.90 -13.82
CA LYS A 77 -11.48 4.87 -12.36
C LYS A 77 -11.88 3.48 -11.83
N SER A 78 -12.70 2.74 -12.57
CA SER A 78 -13.13 1.40 -12.18
C SER A 78 -11.96 0.41 -12.13
N GLU A 79 -11.05 0.51 -13.08
CA GLU A 79 -9.88 -0.37 -13.18
C GLU A 79 -8.84 -0.01 -12.12
N ALA A 80 -8.58 1.28 -11.89
CA ALA A 80 -7.71 1.73 -10.81
C ALA A 80 -8.20 1.26 -9.43
N ASN A 81 -9.50 1.39 -9.15
CA ASN A 81 -10.07 0.89 -7.89
C ASN A 81 -10.00 -0.64 -7.77
N GLN A 82 -10.20 -1.39 -8.86
CA GLN A 82 -10.02 -2.85 -8.86
C GLN A 82 -8.58 -3.25 -8.58
N MET A 83 -7.61 -2.57 -9.22
CA MET A 83 -6.18 -2.80 -8.97
C MET A 83 -5.79 -2.47 -7.54
N LEU A 84 -6.25 -1.34 -7.01
CA LEU A 84 -6.00 -0.94 -5.63
C LEU A 84 -6.56 -1.97 -4.64
N SER A 85 -7.81 -2.40 -4.84
CA SER A 85 -8.44 -3.43 -4.00
C SER A 85 -7.63 -4.73 -4.01
N LYS A 86 -7.19 -5.19 -5.18
CA LYS A 86 -6.37 -6.39 -5.32
C LYS A 86 -5.02 -6.25 -4.61
N LEU A 87 -4.34 -5.11 -4.77
CA LEU A 87 -3.06 -4.84 -4.13
C LEU A 87 -3.17 -4.80 -2.60
N ILE A 88 -4.24 -4.21 -2.05
CA ILE A 88 -4.49 -4.19 -0.60
C ILE A 88 -4.71 -5.61 -0.07
N ILE A 89 -5.48 -6.44 -0.78
CA ILE A 89 -5.71 -7.85 -0.40
C ILE A 89 -4.40 -8.65 -0.44
N ASP A 90 -3.61 -8.48 -1.50
CA ASP A 90 -2.32 -9.16 -1.64
C ASP A 90 -1.34 -8.70 -0.55
N LEU A 91 -1.32 -7.41 -0.22
CA LEU A 91 -0.52 -6.85 0.87
C LEU A 91 -0.92 -7.45 2.23
N ASP A 92 -2.21 -7.48 2.56
CA ASP A 92 -2.71 -8.06 3.83
C ASP A 92 -2.31 -9.53 3.96
N ARG A 93 -2.46 -10.31 2.89
CA ARG A 93 -2.05 -11.72 2.86
C ARG A 93 -0.55 -11.88 3.11
N CYS A 94 0.28 -11.08 2.43
CA CYS A 94 1.73 -11.14 2.60
C CYS A 94 2.16 -10.75 4.02
N VAL A 95 1.57 -9.68 4.58
CA VAL A 95 1.85 -9.20 5.94
C VAL A 95 1.45 -10.24 6.98
N ARG A 96 0.23 -10.81 6.91
CA ARG A 96 -0.21 -11.88 7.83
C ARG A 96 0.70 -13.10 7.79
N ARG A 97 1.06 -13.56 6.59
CA ARG A 97 2.00 -14.69 6.41
C ARG A 97 3.35 -14.41 7.08
N LYS A 98 3.85 -13.18 6.98
CA LYS A 98 5.11 -12.77 7.60
C LYS A 98 5.02 -12.65 9.13
N LEU A 99 3.86 -12.26 9.65
CA LEU A 99 3.61 -12.17 11.09
C LEU A 99 3.20 -13.50 11.74
N GLY A 100 2.96 -14.57 10.95
CA GLY A 100 2.48 -15.86 11.45
C GLY A 100 1.00 -15.86 11.87
N LEU A 101 0.18 -15.00 11.24
CA LEU A 101 -1.25 -14.81 11.48
C LEU A 101 -2.14 -15.50 10.44
#